data_AF-A0A8T4BQU8-F1
#
_entry.id   AF-A0A8T4BQU8-F1
#
_cell.length_a   1.000
_cell.length_b   1.000
_cell.length_c   1.000
_cell.angle_alpha   90.00
_cell.angle_beta   90.00
_cell.angle_gamma   90.00
#
_symmetry.space_group_name_H-M   'P 1'
#
loop_
_entity.id
_entity.type
_entity.pdbx_description
1 polymer ?
#
loop_
_entity_poly.entity_id
_entity_poly.type
_entity_poly.pdbx_seq_one_letter_code
_entity_poly.pdbx_strand_id
1 'polypeptide(L)'
;MANKTKAVIWSLIAIIVVLALVMIYAFAVQPAITNRQNIVYTAGYNTAQVDFINGMLNQLQQQQYIQIPISENQSLFLAPFNPQQAAQQ
;
A
#
# COMPACT_ATOMS: atom_id res chain seq x y z
N MET A 1 39.61 -8.71 -44.13
CA MET A 1 39.15 -7.55 -43.31
C MET A 1 37.63 -7.48 -43.17
N ALA A 2 36.84 -7.84 -44.20
CA ALA A 2 35.36 -7.79 -44.17
C ALA A 2 34.69 -8.53 -42.98
N ASN A 3 35.20 -9.69 -42.55
CA ASN A 3 34.61 -10.45 -41.45
C ASN A 3 34.78 -9.78 -40.07
N LYS A 4 35.88 -9.05 -39.84
CA LYS A 4 36.10 -8.34 -38.57
C LYS A 4 35.17 -7.14 -38.45
N THR A 5 35.00 -6.38 -39.54
CA THR A 5 34.06 -5.26 -39.59
C THR A 5 32.61 -5.73 -39.38
N LYS A 6 32.22 -6.85 -39.99
CA LYS A 6 30.88 -7.43 -39.82
C LYS A 6 30.62 -7.87 -38.36
N ALA A 7 31.62 -8.46 -37.70
CA ALA A 7 31.53 -8.85 -36.29
C ALA A 7 31.40 -7.64 -35.35
N VAL A 8 32.16 -6.56 -35.61
CA VAL A 8 32.05 -5.30 -34.84
C VAL A 8 30.68 -4.67 -35.00
N ILE A 9 30.14 -4.62 -36.22
CA ILE A 9 28.80 -4.08 -36.49
C ILE A 9 27.73 -4.89 -35.74
N TRP A 10 27.79 -6.22 -35.78
CA TRP A 10 26.85 -7.07 -35.06
C TRP A 10 26.93 -6.91 -33.53
N SER A 11 28.14 -6.75 -32.99
CA SER A 11 28.34 -6.47 -31.57
C SER A 11 27.73 -5.12 -31.17
N LEU A 12 27.88 -4.09 -32.00
CA LEU A 12 27.29 -2.78 -31.75
C LEU A 12 25.75 -2.84 -31.75
N ILE A 13 25.16 -3.55 -32.70
CA ILE A 13 23.71 -3.76 -32.78
C ILE A 13 23.20 -4.48 -31.53
N ALA A 14 23.90 -5.53 -31.07
CA ALA A 14 23.52 -6.24 -29.86
C ALA A 14 23.50 -5.33 -28.63
N ILE A 15 24.50 -4.45 -28.47
CA ILE A 15 24.56 -3.48 -27.37
C ILE A 15 23.38 -2.50 -27.43
N ILE A 16 23.06 -1.98 -28.62
CA ILE A 16 21.94 -1.05 -28.83
C ILE A 16 20.60 -1.73 -28.47
N VAL A 17 20.40 -2.99 -28.87
CA VAL A 17 19.19 -3.75 -28.53
C VAL A 17 19.07 -3.95 -27.02
N VAL A 18 20.16 -4.30 -26.34
CA VAL A 18 20.16 -4.44 -24.88
C VAL A 18 19.83 -3.12 -24.19
N LEU A 19 20.42 -2.01 -24.63
CA LEU A 19 20.13 -0.68 -24.09
C LEU A 19 18.65 -0.29 -24.30
N ALA A 20 18.09 -0.59 -25.47
CA ALA A 20 16.68 -0.34 -25.76
C ALA A 20 15.75 -1.14 -24.83
N LEU A 21 16.07 -2.42 -24.58
CA LEU A 21 15.30 -3.25 -23.63
C LEU A 21 15.37 -2.72 -22.20
N VAL A 22 16.54 -2.26 -21.76
CA VAL A 22 16.71 -1.65 -20.43
C VAL A 22 15.87 -0.37 -20.31
N MET A 23 15.87 0.48 -21.34
CA MET A 23 15.02 1.68 -21.34
C MET A 23 13.53 1.33 -21.27
N ILE A 24 13.06 0.34 -22.04
CA ILE A 24 11.65 -0.09 -21.99
C ILE A 24 11.30 -0.59 -20.58
N TYR A 25 12.17 -1.38 -19.96
CA TYR A 25 11.94 -1.87 -18.60
C TYR A 25 11.84 -0.73 -17.58
N ALA A 26 12.81 0.19 -17.60
CA ALA A 26 12.86 1.31 -16.66
C ALA A 26 11.70 2.30 -16.82
N PHE A 27 11.33 2.63 -18.06
CA PHE A 27 10.35 3.69 -18.33
C PHE A 27 8.91 3.20 -18.52
N ALA A 28 8.68 1.94 -18.89
CA ALA A 28 7.33 1.41 -19.10
C ALA A 28 6.95 0.36 -18.06
N VAL A 29 7.82 -0.64 -17.83
CA VAL A 29 7.48 -1.80 -17.00
C VAL A 29 7.48 -1.45 -15.50
N GLN A 30 8.56 -0.85 -15.01
CA GLN A 30 8.70 -0.47 -13.61
C GLN A 30 7.58 0.49 -13.13
N PRO A 31 7.32 1.64 -13.77
CA PRO A 31 6.27 2.55 -13.31
C PRO A 31 4.86 1.95 -13.42
N ALA A 32 4.59 1.10 -14.41
CA ALA A 32 3.30 0.40 -14.51
C ALA A 32 3.07 -0.55 -13.33
N ILE A 33 4.10 -1.26 -12.89
CA ILE A 33 4.04 -2.14 -11.71
C ILE A 33 3.87 -1.32 -10.43
N THR A 34 4.68 -0.26 -10.26
CA THR A 34 4.62 0.61 -9.09
C THR A 34 3.26 1.30 -8.96
N ASN A 35 2.67 1.77 -10.06
CA ASN A 35 1.34 2.38 -10.05
C ASN A 35 0.25 1.38 -9.64
N ARG A 36 0.32 0.13 -10.09
CA ARG A 36 -0.63 -0.91 -9.65
C ARG A 36 -0.51 -1.18 -8.16
N GLN A 37 0.71 -1.26 -7.63
CA GLN A 37 0.91 -1.47 -6.20
C GLN A 37 0.35 -0.31 -5.39
N ASN A 38 0.66 0.94 -5.76
CA ASN A 38 0.12 2.11 -5.06
C ASN A 38 -1.41 2.16 -5.09
N ILE A 39 -2.04 1.85 -6.22
CA ILE A 39 -3.51 1.82 -6.30
C ILE A 39 -4.09 0.76 -5.37
N VAL A 40 -3.53 -0.45 -5.35
CA VAL A 40 -4.01 -1.54 -4.49
C VAL A 40 -3.79 -1.22 -3.01
N TYR A 41 -2.62 -0.70 -2.63
CA TYR A 41 -2.34 -0.30 -1.24
C TYR A 41 -3.26 0.85 -0.79
N THR A 42 -3.46 1.85 -1.63
CA THR A 42 -4.34 2.99 -1.32
C THR A 42 -5.80 2.55 -1.22
N ALA A 43 -6.24 1.65 -2.11
CA ALA A 43 -7.57 1.07 -2.04
C ALA A 43 -7.78 0.24 -0.76
N GLY A 44 -6.83 -0.65 -0.43
CA GLY A 44 -6.90 -1.45 0.79
C GLY A 44 -6.88 -0.60 2.06
N TYR A 45 -6.10 0.48 2.09
CA TYR A 45 -6.07 1.40 3.23
C TYR A 45 -7.40 2.15 3.41
N ASN A 46 -7.99 2.64 2.32
CA ASN A 46 -9.30 3.31 2.36
C ASN A 46 -10.41 2.34 2.80
N THR A 47 -10.43 1.11 2.28
CA THR A 47 -11.40 0.09 2.70
C THR A 47 -11.23 -0.28 4.17
N ALA A 48 -9.99 -0.53 4.62
CA ALA A 48 -9.70 -0.85 6.01
C ALA A 48 -10.06 0.28 6.97
N GLN A 49 -9.88 1.55 6.58
CA GLN A 49 -10.31 2.70 7.38
C GLN A 49 -11.83 2.74 7.54
N VAL A 50 -12.57 2.54 6.45
CA VAL A 50 -14.04 2.54 6.47
C VAL A 50 -14.56 1.38 7.32
N ASP A 51 -13.98 0.19 7.18
CA ASP A 51 -14.34 -1.00 7.97
C ASP A 51 -14.04 -0.80 9.45
N PHE A 52 -12.90 -0.17 9.79
CA PHE A 52 -12.54 0.15 11.17
C PHE A 52 -13.53 1.13 11.80
N ILE A 53 -13.88 2.22 11.12
CA ILE A 53 -14.86 3.21 11.61
C ILE A 53 -16.24 2.56 11.78
N ASN A 54 -16.69 1.78 10.80
CA ASN A 54 -17.97 1.07 10.88
C ASN A 54 -17.97 0.06 12.05
N GLY A 55 -16.86 -0.64 12.27
CA GLY A 55 -16.67 -1.52 13.42
C GLY A 55 -16.76 -0.78 14.75
N MET A 56 -16.11 0.38 14.87
CA MET A 56 -16.20 1.23 16.07
C MET A 56 -17.63 1.72 16.30
N LEU A 57 -18.33 2.20 15.26
CA LEU A 57 -19.71 2.66 15.37
C LEU A 57 -20.64 1.53 15.81
N ASN A 58 -20.46 0.32 15.29
CA ASN A 58 -21.24 -0.85 15.70
C ASN A 58 -20.97 -1.23 17.17
N GLN A 59 -19.70 -1.20 17.62
CA GLN A 59 -19.36 -1.42 19.03
C GLN A 59 -19.98 -0.35 19.94
N LEU A 60 -19.93 0.92 19.53
CA LEU A 60 -20.53 2.01 20.26
C LEU A 60 -22.06 1.85 20.36
N GLN A 61 -22.73 1.42 19.29
CA GLN A 61 -24.17 1.17 19.29
C GLN A 61 -24.58 -0.02 20.17
N GLN A 62 -23.82 -1.12 20.15
CA GLN A 62 -24.19 -2.36 20.83
C GLN A 62 -23.72 -2.41 22.30
N GLN A 63 -22.50 -1.95 22.56
CA GLN A 63 -21.82 -2.12 23.84
C GLN A 63 -21.69 -0.80 24.61
N GLN A 64 -22.05 0.34 24.00
CA GLN A 64 -21.87 1.68 24.57
C GLN A 64 -20.40 1.99 24.88
N TYR A 65 -19.43 1.27 24.32
CA TYR A 65 -18.01 1.57 24.41
C TYR A 65 -17.32 1.02 23.17
N ILE A 66 -16.12 1.53 22.88
CA ILE A 66 -15.30 1.06 21.77
C ILE A 66 -14.05 0.39 22.33
N GLN A 67 -13.73 -0.82 21.85
CA GLN A 67 -12.51 -1.53 22.19
C GLN A 67 -11.52 -1.43 21.02
N ILE A 68 -10.41 -0.73 21.23
CA ILE A 68 -9.32 -0.62 20.26
C ILE A 68 -8.17 -1.51 20.72
N PRO A 69 -7.88 -2.64 20.06
CA PRO A 69 -6.70 -3.43 20.35
C PRO A 69 -5.44 -2.64 19.98
N ILE A 70 -4.52 -2.47 20.94
CA ILE A 70 -3.23 -1.77 20.77
C ILE A 70 -2.07 -2.75 20.63
N SER A 71 -2.23 -3.97 21.17
CA SER A 71 -1.29 -5.09 21.10
C SER A 71 -2.05 -6.41 21.30
N GLU A 72 -1.41 -7.56 21.08
CA GLU A 72 -2.03 -8.89 21.19
C GLU A 72 -2.73 -9.13 22.54
N ASN A 73 -2.24 -8.49 23.61
CA ASN A 73 -2.78 -8.63 24.97
C ASN A 73 -3.25 -7.30 25.60
N GLN A 74 -3.35 -6.22 24.81
CA GLN A 74 -3.72 -4.91 25.34
C GLN A 74 -4.77 -4.25 24.46
N SER A 75 -5.87 -3.83 25.09
CA SER A 75 -6.94 -3.07 24.43
C SER A 75 -7.23 -1.80 25.20
N LEU A 76 -7.43 -0.71 24.45
CA LEU A 76 -7.92 0.56 24.96
C LEU A 76 -9.44 0.55 24.89
N PHE A 77 -10.10 0.84 26.01
CA PHE A 77 -11.54 1.02 26.05
C PHE A 77 -11.85 2.51 26.03
N LEU A 78 -12.61 2.94 25.02
CA LEU A 78 -13.16 4.28 24.94
C LEU A 78 -14.63 4.20 25.35
N ALA A 79 -14.92 4.58 26.59
CA ALA A 79 -16.29 4.74 27.06
C ALA A 79 -16.79 6.17 26.79
N PRO A 80 -18.06 6.36 26.41
CA PRO A 80 -18.68 7.66 26.29
C PRO A 80 -18.67 8.33 27.67
N PHE A 81 -18.14 9.55 27.72
CA PHE A 81 -18.18 10.36 28.93
C PHE A 81 -19.64 10.69 29.26
N ASN A 82 -20.19 10.04 30.28
CA ASN A 82 -21.50 10.38 30.82
C ASN A 82 -21.32 11.36 31.99
N PRO A 83 -21.57 12.68 31.81
CA PRO A 83 -21.37 13.67 32.87
C PRO A 83 -22.25 13.40 34.10
N GLN A 84 -23.31 12.59 33.96
CA GLN A 84 -24.18 12.19 35.05
C GLN A 84 -23.52 11.17 36.02
N GLN A 85 -22.53 10.41 35.57
CA GLN A 85 -21.77 9.48 36.42
C GLN A 85 -20.60 10.17 37.13
N ALA A 86 -20.07 11.25 36.58
CA ALA A 86 -19.03 12.07 37.22
C ALA A 86 -19.58 12.99 38.32
N ALA A 87 -20.90 13.20 38.37
CA ALA A 87 -21.58 14.00 39.41
C ALA A 87 -21.98 13.18 40.66
N GLN A 88 -21.69 11.87 40.70
CA GLN A 88 -21.97 10.98 41.85
C GLN A 88 -20.69 10.49 42.56
N GLN A 89 -19.52 11.07 42.28
CA GLN A 89 -18.29 10.84 43.04
C GLN A 89 -17.98 12.03 43.94
#